data_AF-A0A0F8YY90-F1
#
_entry.id   AF-A0A0F8YY90-F1
#
_cell.length_a   1.000
_cell.length_b   1.000
_cell.length_c   1.000
_cell.angle_alpha   90.00
_cell.angle_beta   90.00
_cell.angle_gamma   90.00
#
_symmetry.space_group_name_H-M   'P 1'
#
loop_
_entity.id
_entity.type
_entity.pdbx_description
1 polymer ?
#
loop_
_entity_poly.entity_id
_entity_poly.type
_entity_poly.pdbx_seq_one_letter_code
_entity_poly.pdbx_strand_id
1 'polypeptide(L)'
;MDQKRCAVASKETLMRIFTVPEAPDSTLSKIELEISSNLAGFLNENIAAIEKPLHEIEKDFQSAVIPEDPTFVSAYAQDIMEQLVAHSVHTAAPSFIGHMTSALPHFVLPLSKLMVGLNQNLVKIETSKAFTPLERQVLGMMHHLVYGQDEAFYSKWMHSAKTSLGAFCSGGTIANITALWIARNRLLKADGEFKGIAAEGIVSAMLHYGYRGLAVLVSERGHYSLGKAADLLGIGRDNFIAIKTADNNKVDVAAMRAKAHELEAQGIKVMAIVGVAGTTETGNIDPLDALAELSVE
;
A
#
# COMPACT_ATOMS: atom_id res chain seq x y z
N MET A 1 -19.90 -19.31 -45.49
CA MET A 1 -18.71 -18.47 -45.24
C MET A 1 -19.21 -17.21 -44.58
N ASP A 2 -19.35 -17.25 -43.25
CA ASP A 2 -19.74 -16.06 -42.48
C ASP A 2 -18.60 -15.05 -42.51
N GLN A 3 -18.89 -13.83 -42.94
CA GLN A 3 -17.98 -12.70 -42.72
C GLN A 3 -17.75 -12.58 -41.23
N LYS A 4 -16.54 -12.94 -40.76
CA LYS A 4 -16.11 -12.67 -39.38
C LYS A 4 -16.31 -11.18 -39.14
N ARG A 5 -17.25 -10.85 -38.26
CA ARG A 5 -17.52 -9.49 -37.82
C ARG A 5 -16.21 -8.92 -37.27
N CYS A 6 -15.77 -7.76 -37.76
CA CYS A 6 -14.58 -7.05 -37.24
C CYS A 6 -15.04 -5.89 -36.36
N ALA A 7 -14.28 -5.60 -35.30
CA ALA A 7 -14.50 -4.38 -34.51
C ALA A 7 -14.02 -3.17 -35.33
N VAL A 8 -14.69 -2.04 -35.19
CA VAL A 8 -14.39 -0.82 -35.94
C VAL A 8 -14.22 0.34 -34.96
N ALA A 9 -13.10 1.04 -35.04
CA ALA A 9 -12.84 2.23 -34.26
C ALA A 9 -13.55 3.41 -34.93
N SER A 10 -14.72 3.76 -34.40
CA SER A 10 -15.48 4.94 -34.83
C SER A 10 -15.91 5.76 -33.63
N LYS A 11 -16.23 7.05 -33.84
CA LYS A 11 -16.76 7.91 -32.78
C LYS A 11 -18.04 7.34 -32.15
N GLU A 12 -18.90 6.72 -32.96
CA GLU A 12 -20.12 6.07 -32.49
C GLU A 12 -19.79 4.87 -31.60
N THR A 13 -18.91 3.97 -32.07
CA THR A 13 -18.49 2.79 -31.30
C THR A 13 -17.80 3.20 -30.00
N LEU A 14 -16.97 4.25 -30.01
CA LEU A 14 -16.34 4.79 -28.81
C LEU A 14 -17.36 5.32 -27.80
N MET A 15 -18.35 6.10 -28.25
CA MET A 15 -19.40 6.61 -27.35
C MET A 15 -20.26 5.50 -26.75
N ARG A 16 -20.49 4.41 -27.50
CA ARG A 16 -21.26 3.26 -27.00
C ARG A 16 -20.59 2.58 -25.81
N ILE A 17 -19.26 2.53 -25.76
CA ILE A 17 -18.50 1.94 -24.63
C ILE A 17 -18.87 2.62 -23.29
N PHE A 18 -19.21 3.91 -23.31
CA PHE A 18 -19.52 4.67 -22.10
C PHE A 18 -21.02 4.83 -21.82
N THR A 19 -21.89 4.54 -22.79
CA THR A 19 -23.31 4.90 -22.73
C THR A 19 -24.27 3.71 -22.82
N VAL A 20 -23.80 2.57 -23.35
CA VAL A 20 -24.63 1.38 -23.54
C VAL A 20 -24.09 0.25 -22.68
N PRO A 21 -24.88 -0.31 -21.74
CA PRO A 21 -24.45 -1.48 -20.99
C PRO A 21 -24.34 -2.69 -21.92
N GLU A 22 -23.49 -3.65 -21.54
CA GLU A 22 -23.41 -4.93 -22.24
C GLU A 22 -24.75 -5.66 -22.25
N ALA A 23 -25.01 -6.40 -23.32
CA ALA A 23 -26.24 -7.17 -23.46
C ALA A 23 -26.29 -8.29 -22.38
N PRO A 24 -27.46 -8.59 -21.79
CA PRO A 24 -27.57 -9.58 -20.71
C PRO A 24 -27.04 -10.98 -21.07
N ASP A 25 -27.08 -11.34 -22.35
CA ASP A 25 -26.61 -12.62 -22.90
C ASP A 25 -25.15 -12.57 -23.39
N SER A 26 -24.47 -11.43 -23.26
CA SER A 26 -23.05 -11.27 -23.60
C SER A 26 -22.15 -12.15 -22.74
N THR A 27 -20.95 -12.47 -23.24
CA THR A 27 -19.92 -13.19 -22.48
C THR A 27 -19.60 -12.49 -21.16
N LEU A 28 -19.45 -11.16 -21.18
CA LEU A 28 -19.09 -10.40 -19.98
C LEU A 28 -20.21 -10.39 -18.94
N SER A 29 -21.48 -10.26 -19.36
CA SER A 29 -22.63 -10.32 -18.44
C SER A 29 -22.78 -11.71 -17.80
N LYS A 30 -22.49 -12.79 -18.53
CA LYS A 30 -22.49 -14.15 -17.98
C LYS A 30 -21.39 -14.33 -16.93
N ILE A 31 -20.16 -13.90 -17.23
CA ILE A 31 -19.04 -13.93 -16.29
C ILE A 31 -19.39 -13.14 -15.02
N GLU A 32 -19.96 -11.94 -15.16
CA GLU A 32 -20.34 -11.10 -14.02
C GLU A 32 -21.41 -11.74 -13.14
N LEU A 33 -22.42 -12.38 -13.75
CA LEU A 33 -23.46 -13.12 -13.04
C LEU A 33 -22.87 -14.30 -12.26
N GLU A 34 -21.94 -15.04 -12.86
CA GLU A 34 -21.29 -16.18 -12.25
C GLU A 34 -20.43 -15.77 -11.05
N ILE A 35 -19.59 -14.74 -11.21
CA ILE A 35 -18.79 -14.14 -10.13
C ILE A 35 -19.68 -13.68 -8.98
N SER A 36 -20.82 -13.05 -9.29
CA SER A 36 -21.73 -12.49 -8.29
C SER A 36 -22.55 -13.55 -7.56
N SER A 37 -22.88 -14.66 -8.23
CA SER A 37 -23.72 -15.72 -7.67
C SER A 37 -22.93 -16.82 -6.96
N ASN A 38 -21.76 -17.19 -7.48
CA ASN A 38 -20.92 -18.25 -6.95
C ASN A 38 -19.43 -18.00 -7.25
N LEU A 39 -18.83 -17.02 -6.57
CA LEU A 39 -17.40 -16.73 -6.70
C LEU A 39 -16.52 -17.96 -6.47
N ALA A 40 -16.83 -18.77 -5.45
CA ALA A 40 -16.04 -19.95 -5.13
C ALA A 40 -16.07 -21.00 -6.25
N GLY A 41 -17.25 -21.26 -6.84
CA GLY A 41 -17.38 -22.13 -8.01
C GLY A 41 -16.62 -21.57 -9.21
N PHE A 42 -16.83 -20.29 -9.52
CA PHE A 42 -16.13 -19.60 -10.61
C PHE A 42 -14.60 -19.75 -10.49
N LEU A 43 -14.02 -19.48 -9.31
CA LEU A 43 -12.57 -19.60 -9.11
C LEU A 43 -12.08 -21.05 -9.23
N ASN A 44 -12.83 -22.02 -8.70
CA ASN A 44 -12.46 -23.45 -8.79
C ASN A 44 -12.52 -23.99 -10.22
N GLU A 45 -13.48 -23.53 -11.01
CA GLU A 45 -13.69 -23.98 -12.38
C GLU A 45 -12.74 -23.28 -13.36
N ASN A 46 -12.42 -22.01 -13.11
CA ASN A 46 -11.71 -21.16 -14.06
C ASN A 46 -10.23 -20.94 -13.73
N ILE A 47 -9.74 -21.28 -12.53
CA ILE A 47 -8.30 -21.26 -12.24
C ILE A 47 -7.75 -22.67 -12.48
N ALA A 48 -6.75 -22.79 -13.37
CA ALA A 48 -6.23 -24.09 -13.76
C ALA A 48 -5.67 -24.85 -12.56
N ALA A 49 -6.06 -26.11 -12.46
CA ALA A 49 -5.45 -27.07 -11.53
C ALA A 49 -4.06 -27.53 -12.00
N ILE A 50 -3.70 -27.27 -13.26
CA ILE A 50 -2.46 -27.72 -13.89
C ILE A 50 -1.43 -26.59 -13.89
N GLU A 51 -0.31 -26.84 -13.23
CA GLU A 51 0.81 -25.91 -13.13
C GLU A 51 1.48 -25.74 -14.51
N LYS A 52 1.35 -24.54 -15.10
CA LYS A 52 2.08 -24.14 -16.31
C LYS A 52 3.36 -23.41 -15.88
N PRO A 53 4.55 -23.79 -16.40
CA PRO A 53 5.79 -23.09 -16.07
C PRO A 53 5.73 -21.59 -16.41
N LEU A 54 6.30 -20.73 -15.55
CA LEU A 54 6.26 -19.27 -15.72
C LEU A 54 6.73 -18.81 -17.11
N HIS A 55 7.83 -19.39 -17.62
CA HIS A 55 8.39 -19.03 -18.92
C HIS A 55 7.47 -19.36 -20.11
N GLU A 56 6.47 -20.24 -19.92
CA GLU A 56 5.44 -20.48 -20.94
C GLU A 56 4.31 -19.47 -20.84
N ILE A 57 3.93 -19.04 -19.63
CA ILE A 57 2.95 -17.97 -19.40
C ILE A 57 3.48 -16.63 -19.92
N GLU A 58 4.78 -16.35 -19.74
CA GLU A 58 5.42 -15.11 -20.20
C GLU A 58 5.28 -14.90 -21.72
N LYS A 59 5.16 -15.97 -22.51
CA LYS A 59 4.96 -15.88 -23.98
C LYS A 59 3.62 -15.23 -24.35
N ASP A 60 2.61 -15.36 -23.49
CA ASP A 60 1.28 -14.79 -23.69
C ASP A 60 1.28 -13.28 -23.38
N PHE A 61 2.29 -12.76 -22.66
CA PHE A 61 2.41 -11.37 -22.20
C PHE A 61 3.69 -10.65 -22.66
N GLN A 62 4.30 -11.08 -23.78
CA GLN A 62 5.59 -10.55 -24.25
C GLN A 62 5.50 -9.32 -25.17
N SER A 63 4.30 -8.94 -25.64
CA SER A 63 4.16 -7.80 -26.55
C SER A 63 4.28 -6.47 -25.82
N ALA A 64 5.19 -5.62 -26.27
CA ALA A 64 5.30 -4.23 -25.83
C ALA A 64 4.51 -3.23 -26.70
N VAL A 65 3.88 -3.71 -27.78
CA VAL A 65 3.20 -2.87 -28.78
C VAL A 65 1.71 -2.81 -28.48
N ILE A 66 1.17 -1.59 -28.42
CA ILE A 66 -0.28 -1.37 -28.32
C ILE A 66 -0.93 -1.80 -29.63
N PRO A 67 -1.97 -2.65 -29.61
CA PRO A 67 -2.70 -3.02 -30.82
C PRO A 67 -3.30 -1.79 -31.53
N GLU A 68 -3.04 -1.65 -32.84
CA GLU A 68 -3.60 -0.57 -33.67
C GLU A 68 -5.07 -0.80 -34.01
N ASP A 69 -5.48 -2.07 -34.10
CA ASP A 69 -6.85 -2.47 -34.43
C ASP A 69 -7.66 -2.79 -33.17
N PRO A 70 -8.93 -2.36 -33.10
CA PRO A 70 -9.79 -2.66 -31.96
C PRO A 70 -10.19 -4.14 -31.93
N THR A 71 -10.51 -4.62 -30.74
CA THR A 71 -11.12 -5.93 -30.50
C THR A 71 -12.52 -5.76 -29.88
N PHE A 72 -13.36 -6.79 -29.99
CA PHE A 72 -14.62 -6.80 -29.25
C PHE A 72 -14.34 -7.02 -27.76
N VAL A 73 -15.07 -6.31 -26.89
CA VAL A 73 -14.99 -6.48 -25.43
C VAL A 73 -15.19 -7.94 -25.02
N SER A 74 -16.11 -8.66 -25.68
CA SER A 74 -16.34 -10.08 -25.42
C SER A 74 -15.16 -10.98 -25.79
N ALA A 75 -14.46 -10.68 -26.89
CA ALA A 75 -13.25 -11.41 -27.29
C ALA A 75 -12.11 -11.13 -26.31
N TYR A 76 -11.92 -9.86 -25.94
CA TYR A 76 -10.92 -9.48 -24.94
C TYR A 76 -11.20 -10.10 -23.56
N ALA A 77 -12.46 -10.17 -23.14
CA ALA A 77 -12.84 -10.84 -21.89
C ALA A 77 -12.53 -12.34 -21.93
N GLN A 78 -12.78 -13.00 -23.08
CA GLN A 78 -12.42 -14.41 -23.27
C GLN A 78 -10.91 -14.62 -23.19
N ASP A 79 -10.13 -13.77 -23.85
CA ASP A 79 -8.66 -13.83 -23.83
C ASP A 79 -8.14 -13.66 -22.38
N ILE A 80 -8.73 -12.74 -21.60
CA ILE A 80 -8.40 -12.58 -20.17
C ILE A 80 -8.73 -13.86 -19.38
N MET A 81 -9.88 -14.48 -19.62
CA MET A 81 -10.25 -15.72 -18.93
C MET A 81 -9.23 -16.83 -19.20
N GLU A 82 -8.85 -17.01 -20.47
CA GLU A 82 -7.95 -18.09 -20.91
C GLU A 82 -6.49 -17.85 -20.52
N GLN A 83 -5.99 -16.61 -20.63
CA GLN A 83 -4.56 -16.33 -20.45
C GLN A 83 -4.22 -15.83 -19.04
N LEU A 84 -5.13 -15.08 -18.39
CA LEU A 84 -4.88 -14.48 -17.08
C LEU A 84 -5.58 -15.26 -15.96
N VAL A 85 -6.89 -15.47 -16.04
CA VAL A 85 -7.65 -16.10 -14.94
C VAL A 85 -7.25 -17.57 -14.78
N ALA A 86 -7.17 -18.32 -15.89
CA ALA A 86 -6.75 -19.72 -15.87
C ALA A 86 -5.34 -19.93 -15.31
N HIS A 87 -4.46 -18.94 -15.37
CA HIS A 87 -3.08 -19.05 -14.89
C HIS A 87 -2.81 -18.23 -13.62
N SER A 88 -3.87 -17.78 -12.94
CA SER A 88 -3.78 -17.04 -11.68
C SER A 88 -3.60 -17.95 -10.46
N VAL A 89 -3.12 -17.39 -9.35
CA VAL A 89 -3.02 -18.11 -8.07
C VAL A 89 -4.39 -18.14 -7.39
N HIS A 90 -4.85 -19.34 -7.01
CA HIS A 90 -6.09 -19.48 -6.26
C HIS A 90 -5.88 -19.16 -4.76
N THR A 91 -5.86 -17.87 -4.43
CA THR A 91 -5.64 -17.37 -3.05
C THR A 91 -6.76 -17.70 -2.06
N ALA A 92 -7.90 -18.16 -2.55
CA ALA A 92 -9.04 -18.61 -1.74
C ALA A 92 -9.05 -20.13 -1.50
N ALA A 93 -8.11 -20.89 -2.10
CA ALA A 93 -8.00 -22.31 -1.87
C ALA A 93 -7.67 -22.59 -0.39
N PRO A 94 -8.32 -23.56 0.29
CA PRO A 94 -8.02 -23.89 1.68
C PRO A 94 -6.57 -24.34 1.93
N SER A 95 -5.90 -24.84 0.89
CA SER A 95 -4.48 -25.23 0.92
C SER A 95 -3.51 -24.05 0.69
N PHE A 96 -4.00 -22.86 0.34
CA PHE A 96 -3.17 -21.68 0.14
C PHE A 96 -2.80 -21.04 1.49
N ILE A 97 -1.73 -21.54 2.10
CA ILE A 97 -1.28 -21.13 3.45
C ILE A 97 0.12 -20.51 3.48
N GLY A 98 0.70 -20.20 2.30
CA GLY A 98 2.12 -19.82 2.17
C GLY A 98 2.43 -18.33 2.22
N HIS A 99 1.44 -17.44 2.13
CA HIS A 99 1.66 -15.99 1.96
C HIS A 99 0.65 -15.12 2.70
N MET A 100 0.95 -13.82 2.84
CA MET A 100 0.12 -12.82 3.54
C MET A 100 -1.09 -12.32 2.72
N THR A 101 -1.43 -12.99 1.63
CA THR A 101 -2.57 -12.66 0.76
C THR A 101 -3.60 -13.77 0.86
N SER A 102 -4.87 -13.42 1.00
CA SER A 102 -5.94 -14.40 1.13
C SER A 102 -7.22 -13.90 0.45
N ALA A 103 -8.24 -14.76 0.45
CA ALA A 103 -9.56 -14.44 -0.06
C ALA A 103 -10.10 -13.16 0.60
N LEU A 104 -10.75 -12.32 -0.22
CA LEU A 104 -11.49 -11.17 0.30
C LEU A 104 -12.89 -11.59 0.74
N PRO A 105 -13.50 -10.90 1.72
CA PRO A 105 -14.90 -11.12 2.07
C PRO A 105 -15.82 -10.89 0.86
N HIS A 106 -16.84 -11.74 0.68
CA HIS A 106 -17.74 -11.71 -0.48
C HIS A 106 -18.43 -10.35 -0.70
N PHE A 107 -18.74 -9.62 0.37
CA PHE A 107 -19.39 -8.31 0.28
C PHE A 107 -18.48 -7.23 -0.34
N VAL A 108 -17.17 -7.45 -0.45
CA VAL A 108 -16.24 -6.50 -1.07
C VAL A 108 -16.54 -6.35 -2.57
N LEU A 109 -16.95 -7.43 -3.26
CA LEU A 109 -17.25 -7.39 -4.70
C LEU A 109 -18.33 -6.36 -5.08
N PRO A 110 -19.55 -6.39 -4.50
CA PRO A 110 -20.57 -5.39 -4.84
C PRO A 110 -20.17 -3.98 -4.39
N LEU A 111 -19.41 -3.83 -3.30
CA LEU A 111 -18.87 -2.53 -2.89
C LEU A 111 -17.86 -1.99 -3.90
N SER A 112 -16.94 -2.82 -4.40
CA SER A 112 -16.00 -2.44 -5.45
C SER A 112 -16.72 -2.00 -6.72
N LYS A 113 -17.79 -2.71 -7.13
CA LYS A 113 -18.63 -2.31 -8.27
C LYS A 113 -19.26 -0.93 -8.06
N LEU A 114 -19.80 -0.67 -6.87
CA LEU A 114 -20.33 0.64 -6.50
C LEU A 114 -19.26 1.73 -6.54
N MET A 115 -18.07 1.48 -5.99
CA MET A 115 -16.97 2.44 -5.97
C MET A 115 -16.47 2.78 -7.38
N VAL A 116 -16.33 1.77 -8.25
CA VAL A 116 -15.96 1.97 -9.66
C VAL A 116 -17.02 2.79 -10.40
N GLY A 117 -18.30 2.52 -10.17
CA GLY A 117 -19.38 3.30 -10.77
C GLY A 117 -19.40 4.77 -10.33
N LEU A 118 -19.01 5.05 -9.07
CA LEU A 118 -18.93 6.41 -8.55
C LEU A 118 -17.66 7.15 -9.01
N ASN A 119 -16.54 6.45 -9.20
CA ASN A 119 -15.27 7.00 -9.76
C ASN A 119 -14.87 8.38 -9.18
N GLN A 120 -14.88 8.51 -7.86
CA GLN A 120 -14.63 9.79 -7.18
C GLN A 120 -13.14 10.06 -6.98
N ASN A 121 -12.74 11.34 -6.98
CA ASN A 121 -11.37 11.77 -6.73
C ASN A 121 -11.24 12.44 -5.37
N LEU A 122 -10.57 11.77 -4.43
CA LEU A 122 -10.41 12.22 -3.04
C LEU A 122 -9.39 13.34 -2.84
N VAL A 123 -8.61 13.70 -3.86
CA VAL A 123 -7.65 14.82 -3.80
C VAL A 123 -8.37 16.17 -3.67
N LYS A 124 -9.57 16.30 -4.24
CA LYS A 124 -10.36 17.54 -4.16
C LYS A 124 -11.71 17.27 -3.52
N ILE A 125 -12.03 18.07 -2.50
CA ILE A 125 -13.32 17.99 -1.78
C ILE A 125 -14.49 18.15 -2.76
N GLU A 126 -14.35 19.00 -3.78
CA GLU A 126 -15.38 19.24 -4.80
C GLU A 126 -15.74 17.99 -5.62
N THR A 127 -14.78 17.08 -5.84
CA THR A 127 -14.91 15.87 -6.65
C THR A 127 -15.05 14.58 -5.83
N SER A 128 -15.20 14.71 -4.51
CA SER A 128 -15.34 13.57 -3.59
C SER A 128 -16.42 13.77 -2.53
N LYS A 129 -16.79 15.01 -2.19
CA LYS A 129 -17.85 15.41 -1.26
C LYS A 129 -17.96 14.51 -0.03
N ALA A 130 -18.84 13.49 -0.05
CA ALA A 130 -19.08 12.57 1.06
C ALA A 130 -17.92 11.58 1.31
N PHE A 131 -17.05 11.33 0.34
CA PHE A 131 -15.93 10.40 0.45
C PHE A 131 -14.82 10.94 1.36
N THR A 132 -14.51 12.24 1.30
CA THR A 132 -13.51 12.86 2.18
C THR A 132 -13.85 12.73 3.67
N PRO A 133 -15.04 13.11 4.16
CA PRO A 133 -15.38 12.93 5.56
C PRO A 133 -15.49 11.45 5.94
N LEU A 134 -15.95 10.56 5.05
CA LEU A 134 -15.93 9.12 5.30
C LEU A 134 -14.50 8.60 5.52
N GLU A 135 -13.57 8.94 4.64
CA GLU A 135 -12.15 8.55 4.81
C GLU A 135 -11.60 9.07 6.14
N ARG A 136 -11.86 10.34 6.46
CA ARG A 136 -11.45 10.95 7.74
C ARG A 136 -12.07 10.25 8.95
N GLN A 137 -13.32 9.82 8.84
CA GLN A 137 -13.99 9.07 9.90
C GLN A 137 -13.31 7.71 10.11
N VAL A 138 -13.03 6.95 9.04
CA VAL A 138 -12.35 5.66 9.10
C VAL A 138 -10.94 5.83 9.69
N LEU A 139 -10.17 6.84 9.25
CA LEU A 139 -8.88 7.18 9.85
C LEU A 139 -9.01 7.53 11.34
N GLY A 140 -10.06 8.25 11.72
CA GLY A 140 -10.39 8.53 13.12
C GLY A 140 -10.66 7.26 13.93
N MET A 141 -11.42 6.31 13.38
CA MET A 141 -11.68 5.00 14.01
C MET A 141 -10.37 4.21 14.19
N MET A 142 -9.51 4.17 13.17
CA MET A 142 -8.20 3.50 13.26
C MET A 142 -7.28 4.17 14.28
N HIS A 143 -7.24 5.50 14.29
CA HIS A 143 -6.49 6.26 15.28
C HIS A 143 -7.02 5.99 16.70
N HIS A 144 -8.33 5.86 16.89
CA HIS A 144 -8.93 5.52 18.19
C HIS A 144 -8.59 4.12 18.66
N LEU A 145 -8.61 3.15 17.75
CA LEU A 145 -8.20 1.78 18.05
C LEU A 145 -6.76 1.70 18.58
N VAL A 146 -5.86 2.54 18.06
CA VAL A 146 -4.44 2.53 18.44
C VAL A 146 -4.14 3.41 19.65
N TYR A 147 -4.67 4.65 19.68
CA TYR A 147 -4.26 5.68 20.65
C TYR A 147 -5.31 6.00 21.72
N GLY A 148 -6.55 5.51 21.60
CA GLY A 148 -7.58 5.63 22.63
C GLY A 148 -7.90 7.05 23.10
N GLN A 149 -7.74 8.07 22.24
CA GLN A 149 -8.01 9.46 22.62
C GLN A 149 -9.50 9.69 22.97
N ASP A 150 -9.80 10.80 23.64
CA ASP A 150 -11.16 11.13 24.09
C ASP A 150 -12.02 11.79 22.98
N GLU A 151 -13.32 11.99 23.27
CA GLU A 151 -14.27 12.60 22.34
C GLU A 151 -13.89 14.05 21.97
N ALA A 152 -13.30 14.80 22.92
CA ALA A 152 -12.89 16.18 22.69
C ALA A 152 -11.76 16.25 21.65
N PHE A 153 -10.84 15.30 21.66
CA PHE A 153 -9.80 15.15 20.66
C PHE A 153 -10.38 14.95 19.25
N TYR A 154 -11.28 13.98 19.07
CA TYR A 154 -11.84 13.69 17.74
C TYR A 154 -12.74 14.81 17.23
N SER A 155 -13.52 15.43 18.11
CA SER A 155 -14.35 16.60 17.76
C SER A 155 -13.49 17.75 17.24
N LYS A 156 -12.29 17.93 17.77
CA LYS A 156 -11.35 18.97 17.35
C LYS A 156 -10.60 18.63 16.06
N TRP A 157 -10.13 17.39 15.91
CA TRP A 157 -9.11 17.05 14.91
C TRP A 157 -9.61 16.25 13.71
N MET A 158 -10.67 15.44 13.84
CA MET A 158 -11.08 14.47 12.80
C MET A 158 -11.38 15.12 11.44
N HIS A 159 -12.00 16.30 11.44
CA HIS A 159 -12.32 17.05 10.22
C HIS A 159 -11.55 18.37 10.10
N SER A 160 -10.45 18.54 10.83
CA SER A 160 -9.60 19.72 10.74
C SER A 160 -9.04 19.89 9.32
N ALA A 161 -9.04 21.12 8.81
CA ALA A 161 -8.40 21.46 7.55
C ALA A 161 -6.86 21.59 7.68
N LYS A 162 -6.35 21.72 8.90
CA LYS A 162 -4.92 21.98 9.18
C LYS A 162 -4.17 20.77 9.71
N THR A 163 -4.88 19.69 10.02
CA THR A 163 -4.32 18.51 10.70
C THR A 163 -4.98 17.27 10.13
N SER A 164 -4.20 16.21 9.97
CA SER A 164 -4.71 14.90 9.59
C SER A 164 -4.32 13.87 10.63
N LEU A 165 -5.22 12.95 10.95
CA LEU A 165 -4.96 11.82 11.85
C LEU A 165 -4.22 10.67 11.13
N GLY A 166 -4.24 10.67 9.80
CA GLY A 166 -3.57 9.69 8.95
C GLY A 166 -3.85 9.95 7.47
N ALA A 167 -3.48 9.00 6.62
CA ALA A 167 -3.85 9.00 5.20
C ALA A 167 -3.85 7.56 4.68
N PHE A 168 -4.79 7.24 3.79
CA PHE A 168 -4.69 6.00 3.02
C PHE A 168 -3.52 6.10 2.05
N CYS A 169 -2.72 5.04 2.00
CA CYS A 169 -1.51 4.98 1.18
C CYS A 169 -1.62 3.86 0.15
N SER A 170 -1.00 4.05 -1.02
CA SER A 170 -0.86 3.02 -2.05
C SER A 170 0.19 1.97 -1.62
N GLY A 171 -0.17 1.16 -0.63
CA GLY A 171 0.66 0.12 -0.04
C GLY A 171 1.50 0.57 1.15
N GLY A 172 1.98 -0.42 1.93
CA GLY A 172 2.73 -0.20 3.18
C GLY A 172 4.07 0.52 3.00
N THR A 173 4.71 0.39 1.83
CA THR A 173 5.95 1.12 1.51
C THR A 173 5.75 2.63 1.55
N ILE A 174 4.67 3.14 0.96
CA ILE A 174 4.36 4.58 0.98
C ILE A 174 3.98 5.04 2.40
N ALA A 175 3.29 4.20 3.17
CA ALA A 175 3.01 4.49 4.57
C ALA A 175 4.30 4.62 5.40
N ASN A 176 5.26 3.70 5.23
CA ASN A 176 6.56 3.74 5.90
C ASN A 176 7.40 4.96 5.49
N ILE A 177 7.44 5.31 4.20
CA ILE A 177 8.09 6.54 3.72
C ILE A 177 7.45 7.76 4.38
N THR A 178 6.12 7.81 4.43
CA THR A 178 5.38 8.92 5.03
C THR A 178 5.66 9.05 6.53
N ALA A 179 5.71 7.93 7.27
CA ALA A 179 6.03 7.93 8.69
C ALA A 179 7.44 8.47 8.97
N LEU A 180 8.46 7.99 8.23
CA LEU A 180 9.83 8.47 8.39
C LEU A 180 9.98 9.93 7.92
N TRP A 181 9.24 10.34 6.89
CA TRP A 181 9.20 11.73 6.45
C TRP A 181 8.67 12.65 7.55
N ILE A 182 7.59 12.25 8.23
CA ILE A 182 7.03 12.97 9.38
C ILE A 182 8.05 12.99 10.53
N ALA A 183 8.67 11.87 10.88
CA ALA A 183 9.69 11.80 11.93
C ALA A 183 10.85 12.77 11.66
N ARG A 184 11.39 12.77 10.44
CA ARG A 184 12.44 13.67 9.99
C ARG A 184 12.02 15.14 10.11
N ASN A 185 10.83 15.49 9.62
CA ASN A 185 10.35 16.86 9.66
C ASN A 185 10.02 17.34 11.08
N ARG A 186 9.62 16.44 11.99
CA ARG A 186 9.43 16.76 13.42
C ARG A 186 10.74 16.98 14.15
N LEU A 187 11.76 16.16 13.88
CA LEU A 187 13.11 16.32 14.43
C LEU A 187 13.74 17.62 13.93
N LEU A 188 13.68 17.86 12.62
CA LEU A 188 14.29 19.00 11.93
C LEU A 188 13.28 20.12 11.65
N LYS A 189 12.52 20.48 12.69
CA LYS A 189 11.48 21.52 12.65
C LYS A 189 12.09 22.93 12.50
N ALA A 190 11.25 23.94 12.37
CA ALA A 190 11.72 25.33 12.44
C ALA A 190 12.25 25.64 13.86
N ASP A 191 13.35 26.37 13.93
CA ASP A 191 14.02 26.75 15.18
C ASP A 191 14.86 28.02 14.99
N GLY A 192 14.51 29.10 15.68
CA GLY A 192 15.13 30.42 15.49
C GLY A 192 14.95 30.94 14.05
N GLU A 193 16.07 31.25 13.39
CA GLU A 193 16.08 31.73 12.00
C GLU A 193 15.88 30.61 10.97
N PHE A 194 16.06 29.34 11.36
CA PHE A 194 15.84 28.20 10.48
C PHE A 194 14.33 27.91 10.33
N LYS A 195 13.82 27.99 9.10
CA LYS A 195 12.40 27.86 8.76
C LYS A 195 11.92 26.41 8.70
N GLY A 196 12.79 25.45 9.01
CA GLY A 196 12.50 24.03 9.00
C GLY A 196 12.90 23.34 7.70
N ILE A 197 13.14 22.03 7.78
CA ILE A 197 13.61 21.22 6.65
C ILE A 197 12.70 21.29 5.42
N ALA A 198 11.39 21.46 5.61
CA ALA A 198 10.43 21.54 4.51
C ALA A 198 10.66 22.78 3.62
N ALA A 199 11.19 23.87 4.19
CA ALA A 199 11.47 25.10 3.47
C ALA A 199 12.91 25.18 2.97
N GLU A 200 13.87 24.69 3.76
CA GLU A 200 15.30 24.95 3.54
C GLU A 200 16.12 23.70 3.15
N GLY A 201 15.53 22.51 3.22
CA GLY A 201 16.18 21.26 2.82
C GLY A 201 17.10 20.63 3.87
N ILE A 202 17.55 19.40 3.59
CA ILE A 202 18.31 18.56 4.53
C ILE A 202 19.67 19.16 4.88
N VAL A 203 20.41 19.73 3.92
CA VAL A 203 21.77 20.24 4.15
C VAL A 203 21.75 21.38 5.18
N SER A 204 20.88 22.37 4.98
CA SER A 204 20.70 23.49 5.91
C SER A 204 20.24 23.02 7.29
N ALA A 205 19.34 22.02 7.34
CA ALA A 205 18.88 21.44 8.59
C ALA A 205 20.02 20.79 9.39
N MET A 206 20.85 19.98 8.74
CA MET A 206 21.97 19.29 9.41
C MET A 206 22.99 20.28 9.98
N LEU A 207 23.29 21.36 9.22
CA LEU A 207 24.16 22.43 9.67
C LEU A 207 23.58 23.20 10.86
N HIS A 208 22.29 23.57 10.81
CA HIS A 208 21.59 24.28 11.89
C HIS A 208 21.60 23.49 13.19
N TYR A 209 21.26 22.19 13.13
CA TYR A 209 21.19 21.33 14.31
C TYR A 209 22.54 20.75 14.73
N GLY A 210 23.61 20.94 13.95
CA GLY A 210 24.94 20.43 14.24
C GLY A 210 25.06 18.90 14.15
N TYR A 211 24.17 18.24 13.41
CA TYR A 211 24.20 16.79 13.23
C TYR A 211 25.16 16.39 12.10
N ARG A 212 25.91 15.32 12.32
CA ARG A 212 26.80 14.72 11.29
C ARG A 212 26.08 13.69 10.42
N GLY A 213 24.97 13.16 10.91
CA GLY A 213 24.13 12.20 10.22
C GLY A 213 22.80 12.02 10.95
N LEU A 214 21.83 11.38 10.29
CA LEU A 214 20.60 10.90 10.91
C LEU A 214 20.59 9.37 10.81
N ALA A 215 20.04 8.67 11.79
CA ALA A 215 19.92 7.22 11.76
C ALA A 215 18.49 6.75 12.07
N VAL A 216 18.11 5.60 11.52
CA VAL A 216 16.89 4.89 11.85
C VAL A 216 17.27 3.51 12.37
N LEU A 217 16.77 3.15 13.54
CA LEU A 217 17.00 1.84 14.15
C LEU A 217 15.78 0.95 13.93
N VAL A 218 16.01 -0.30 13.54
CA VAL A 218 14.97 -1.31 13.33
C VAL A 218 15.49 -2.69 13.69
N SER A 219 14.61 -3.65 13.92
CA SER A 219 14.95 -5.08 13.86
C SER A 219 15.60 -5.46 12.52
N GLU A 220 16.52 -6.43 12.50
CA GLU A 220 17.04 -7.06 11.28
C GLU A 220 15.93 -7.74 10.46
N ARG A 221 14.78 -8.02 11.09
CA ARG A 221 13.56 -8.51 10.44
C ARG A 221 12.66 -7.38 9.91
N GLY A 222 13.14 -6.13 9.96
CA GLY A 222 12.45 -4.97 9.42
C GLY A 222 12.20 -5.09 7.91
N HIS A 223 11.06 -4.60 7.46
CA HIS A 223 10.69 -4.68 6.05
C HIS A 223 11.64 -3.83 5.18
N TYR A 224 12.09 -4.39 4.05
CA TYR A 224 13.08 -3.78 3.16
C TYR A 224 12.68 -2.37 2.65
N SER A 225 11.37 -2.04 2.67
CA SER A 225 10.87 -0.70 2.29
C SER A 225 11.48 0.43 3.11
N LEU A 226 11.89 0.16 4.34
CA LEU A 226 12.46 1.17 5.22
C LEU A 226 13.84 1.65 4.74
N GLY A 227 14.66 0.74 4.19
CA GLY A 227 15.92 1.11 3.53
C GLY A 227 15.69 1.97 2.28
N LYS A 228 14.63 1.68 1.49
CA LYS A 228 14.23 2.53 0.35
C LYS A 228 13.79 3.93 0.82
N ALA A 229 13.13 4.02 1.97
CA ALA A 229 12.74 5.30 2.55
C ALA A 229 13.95 6.14 2.99
N ALA A 230 14.96 5.53 3.62
CA ALA A 230 16.18 6.23 4.02
C ALA A 230 16.94 6.83 2.82
N ASP A 231 17.04 6.07 1.73
CA ASP A 231 17.58 6.51 0.44
C ASP A 231 16.81 7.73 -0.10
N LEU A 232 15.48 7.58 -0.28
CA LEU A 232 14.60 8.63 -0.82
C LEU A 232 14.61 9.92 0.03
N LEU A 233 14.71 9.80 1.35
CA LEU A 233 14.68 10.93 2.28
C LEU A 233 16.03 11.63 2.45
N GLY A 234 17.08 11.18 1.75
CA GLY A 234 18.41 11.77 1.78
C GLY A 234 19.24 11.41 3.02
N ILE A 235 18.88 10.31 3.70
CA ILE A 235 19.57 9.82 4.91
C ILE A 235 20.69 8.84 4.53
N GLY A 236 20.50 8.10 3.43
CA GLY A 236 21.41 7.05 2.98
C GLY A 236 21.16 5.71 3.66
N ARG A 237 21.37 4.62 2.93
CA ARG A 237 21.04 3.26 3.41
C ARG A 237 21.95 2.78 4.55
N ASP A 238 23.18 3.25 4.59
CA ASP A 238 24.15 2.88 5.65
C ASP A 238 23.74 3.41 7.02
N ASN A 239 22.87 4.41 7.06
CA ASN A 239 22.31 4.98 8.28
C ASN A 239 20.98 4.33 8.70
N PHE A 240 20.56 3.30 7.96
CA PHE A 240 19.47 2.42 8.35
C PHE A 240 20.06 1.20 9.08
N ILE A 241 20.00 1.21 10.41
CA ILE A 241 20.74 0.27 11.24
C ILE A 241 19.84 -0.87 11.68
N ALA A 242 20.13 -2.05 11.15
CA ALA A 242 19.51 -3.30 11.56
C ALA A 242 20.09 -3.79 12.90
N ILE A 243 19.22 -3.98 13.88
CA ILE A 243 19.54 -4.53 15.20
C ILE A 243 19.15 -6.00 15.23
N LYS A 244 20.05 -6.85 15.75
CA LYS A 244 19.81 -8.28 15.84
C LYS A 244 18.58 -8.61 16.68
N THR A 245 17.94 -9.71 16.30
CA THR A 245 16.91 -10.33 17.12
C THR A 245 17.51 -11.21 18.21
N ALA A 246 16.82 -11.29 19.35
CA ALA A 246 17.08 -12.29 20.37
C ALA A 246 16.51 -13.66 19.94
N ASP A 247 16.77 -14.71 20.74
CA ASP A 247 16.37 -16.09 20.45
C ASP A 247 14.85 -16.29 20.24
N ASN A 248 14.03 -15.33 20.69
CA ASN A 248 12.58 -15.31 20.51
C ASN A 248 12.12 -14.61 19.20
N ASN A 249 13.05 -14.32 18.28
CA ASN A 249 12.83 -13.62 17.01
C ASN A 249 12.31 -12.17 17.15
N LYS A 250 12.45 -11.56 18.33
CA LYS A 250 12.13 -10.15 18.57
C LYS A 250 13.40 -9.32 18.67
N VAL A 251 13.33 -8.04 18.36
CA VAL A 251 14.52 -7.16 18.44
C VAL A 251 15.09 -7.11 19.86
N ASP A 252 16.43 -7.15 19.97
CA ASP A 252 17.13 -6.93 21.22
C ASP A 252 17.17 -5.43 21.56
N VAL A 253 16.32 -5.02 22.50
CA VAL A 253 16.19 -3.62 22.93
C VAL A 253 17.46 -3.13 23.64
N ALA A 254 18.19 -4.00 24.35
CA ALA A 254 19.43 -3.62 25.00
C ALA A 254 20.53 -3.34 23.96
N ALA A 255 20.63 -4.18 22.92
CA ALA A 255 21.51 -3.94 21.78
C ALA A 255 21.12 -2.66 21.01
N MET A 256 19.81 -2.42 20.82
CA MET A 256 19.31 -1.20 20.18
C MET A 256 19.70 0.06 20.97
N ARG A 257 19.53 0.04 22.30
CA ARG A 257 19.94 1.13 23.19
C ARG A 257 21.44 1.41 23.11
N ALA A 258 22.26 0.37 23.20
CA ALA A 258 23.71 0.51 23.09
C ALA A 258 24.12 1.13 21.75
N LYS A 259 23.49 0.71 20.65
CA LYS A 259 23.74 1.28 19.32
C LYS A 259 23.27 2.72 19.20
N ALA A 260 22.14 3.09 19.80
CA ALA A 260 21.66 4.47 19.82
C ALA A 260 22.70 5.41 20.47
N HIS A 261 23.20 5.06 21.66
CA HIS A 261 24.23 5.85 22.34
C HIS A 261 25.55 5.93 21.57
N GLU A 262 25.95 4.83 20.92
CA GLU A 262 27.14 4.83 20.05
C GLU A 262 27.01 5.84 18.90
N LEU A 263 25.86 5.89 18.24
CA LEU A 263 25.59 6.82 17.14
C LEU A 263 25.55 8.27 17.62
N GLU A 264 24.91 8.52 18.76
CA GLU A 264 24.86 9.86 19.34
C GLU A 264 26.25 10.36 19.73
N ALA A 265 27.10 9.50 20.29
CA ALA A 265 28.51 9.83 20.58
C ALA A 265 29.32 10.18 19.31
N GLN A 266 28.89 9.70 18.14
CA GLN A 266 29.50 10.03 16.84
C GLN A 266 28.92 11.31 16.22
N GLY A 267 27.92 11.93 16.85
CA GLY A 267 27.17 13.09 16.32
C GLY A 267 26.10 12.70 15.29
N ILE A 268 25.70 11.43 15.23
CA ILE A 268 24.63 10.92 14.37
C ILE A 268 23.36 10.85 15.20
N LYS A 269 22.34 11.63 14.82
CA LYS A 269 21.08 11.68 15.59
C LYS A 269 20.15 10.54 15.19
N VAL A 270 19.72 9.73 16.16
CA VAL A 270 18.66 8.74 15.93
C VAL A 270 17.34 9.49 15.73
N MET A 271 16.79 9.45 14.51
CA MET A 271 15.54 10.15 14.17
C MET A 271 14.29 9.29 14.35
N ALA A 272 14.44 7.97 14.33
CA ALA A 272 13.34 7.04 14.50
C ALA A 272 13.82 5.67 15.00
N ILE A 273 13.01 5.08 15.86
CA ILE A 273 13.05 3.67 16.24
C ILE A 273 11.80 3.01 15.66
N VAL A 274 11.96 1.91 14.93
CA VAL A 274 10.85 1.20 14.27
C VAL A 274 10.67 -0.16 14.92
N GLY A 275 9.54 -0.33 15.62
CA GLY A 275 9.07 -1.62 16.10
C GLY A 275 8.17 -2.30 15.09
N VAL A 276 8.35 -3.61 14.87
CA VAL A 276 7.53 -4.40 13.95
C VAL A 276 6.48 -5.19 14.71
N ALA A 277 5.20 -4.92 14.44
CA ALA A 277 4.07 -5.65 14.99
C ALA A 277 3.55 -6.67 13.97
N GLY A 278 4.21 -7.84 13.89
CA GLY A 278 3.95 -8.87 12.89
C GLY A 278 5.03 -8.91 11.81
N THR A 279 6.17 -9.53 12.12
CA THR A 279 7.24 -9.76 11.15
C THR A 279 6.77 -10.63 9.99
N THR A 280 7.21 -10.34 8.77
CA THR A 280 6.76 -11.02 7.54
C THR A 280 6.91 -12.54 7.59
N GLU A 281 8.07 -13.01 8.08
CA GLU A 281 8.40 -14.44 8.04
C GLU A 281 7.88 -15.23 9.25
N THR A 282 7.81 -14.61 10.42
CA THR A 282 7.57 -15.32 11.69
C THR A 282 6.37 -14.83 12.48
N GLY A 283 5.72 -13.74 12.05
CA GLY A 283 4.56 -13.16 12.72
C GLY A 283 4.84 -12.63 14.13
N ASN A 284 6.12 -12.45 14.50
CA ASN A 284 6.48 -11.97 15.83
C ASN A 284 6.18 -10.47 15.98
N ILE A 285 5.85 -10.08 17.20
CA ILE A 285 5.69 -8.68 17.60
C ILE A 285 6.90 -8.32 18.45
N ASP A 286 7.63 -7.29 18.02
CA ASP A 286 8.71 -6.67 18.79
C ASP A 286 8.20 -6.14 20.14
N PRO A 287 9.04 -6.00 21.17
CA PRO A 287 8.67 -5.44 22.47
C PRO A 287 8.37 -3.92 22.37
N LEU A 288 7.18 -3.58 21.87
CA LEU A 288 6.77 -2.20 21.55
C LEU A 288 6.83 -1.26 22.76
N ASP A 289 6.45 -1.72 23.94
CA ASP A 289 6.49 -0.90 25.17
C ASP A 289 7.93 -0.52 25.54
N ALA A 290 8.86 -1.48 25.50
CA ALA A 290 10.27 -1.23 25.78
C ALA A 290 10.94 -0.37 24.70
N LEU A 291 10.50 -0.48 23.44
CA LEU A 291 10.94 0.40 22.36
C LEU A 291 10.40 1.83 22.53
N ALA A 292 9.18 1.97 23.04
CA ALA A 292 8.59 3.27 23.35
C ALA A 292 9.35 3.95 24.50
N GLU A 293 9.68 3.21 25.56
CA GLU A 293 10.54 3.69 26.65
C GLU A 293 11.90 4.16 26.11
N LEU A 294 12.57 3.35 25.29
CA LEU A 294 13.84 3.71 24.65
C LEU A 294 13.72 4.96 23.76
N SER A 295 12.57 5.20 23.11
CA SER A 295 12.39 6.37 22.24
C SER A 295 12.30 7.71 22.99
N VAL A 296 12.10 7.67 24.31
CA VAL A 296 12.05 8.85 25.19
C VAL A 296 13.42 9.18 25.78
N GLU A 297 14.31 8.17 25.90
CA GLU A 297 15.71 8.33 26.33
C GLU A 297 16.51 9.25 25.38
#